data_AF-A0A8S4FIC3-F1
#
_entry.id   AF-A0A8S4FIC3-F1
#
_cell.length_a   1.000
_cell.length_b   1.000
_cell.length_c   1.000
_cell.angle_alpha   90.00
_cell.angle_beta   90.00
_cell.angle_gamma   90.00
#
_symmetry.space_group_name_H-M   'P 1'
#
loop_
_entity.id
_entity.type
_entity.pdbx_description
1 polymer ?
#
loop_
_entity_poly.entity_id
_entity_poly.type
_entity_poly.pdbx_seq_one_letter_code
_entity_poly.pdbx_strand_id
1 'polypeptide(L)'
;MYFIDCPGENYTDYVATRWYRAPELLVGDTLYSTPVDVWAIGCVFAELLSSEALWPGKSDLDQLYLIRKTLGDFLPRHMTIFSQNSFFQGMALPEPTNYEPLEKKIPQRYANNELVLDFLKKCLDNDPGARWTCEQLLRHPIFETFMFTAPRSEHEEYERSRRAQVQSSPLLPQLHVSDRSHPPKGKKLEGDARGHLPTI
;
A
#
# COMPACT_ATOMS: atom_id res chain seq x y z
N MET A 1 -16.40 25.24 -5.88
CA MET A 1 -16.86 24.74 -4.57
C MET A 1 -15.73 23.86 -4.07
N TYR A 2 -14.86 24.42 -3.23
CA TYR A 2 -13.62 23.75 -2.81
C TYR A 2 -13.93 22.73 -1.72
N PHE A 3 -13.61 21.47 -1.93
CA PHE A 3 -13.49 20.51 -0.84
C PHE A 3 -12.20 20.86 -0.09
N ILE A 4 -12.38 21.24 1.17
CA ILE A 4 -11.30 21.47 2.13
C ILE A 4 -10.90 20.08 2.63
N ASP A 5 -9.68 19.64 2.34
CA ASP A 5 -9.07 18.54 3.09
C ASP A 5 -8.82 19.05 4.51
N CYS A 6 -9.60 18.55 5.46
CA CYS A 6 -9.37 18.75 6.88
C CYS A 6 -8.24 17.82 7.34
N PRO A 7 -7.08 18.32 7.80
CA PRO A 7 -6.06 17.47 8.40
C PRO A 7 -6.59 17.01 9.76
N GLY A 8 -6.93 15.73 9.87
CA GLY A 8 -7.49 15.13 11.08
C GLY A 8 -8.71 14.24 10.87
N GLU A 9 -9.06 13.86 9.64
CA GLU A 9 -10.08 12.83 9.42
C GLU A 9 -9.56 11.48 9.93
N ASN A 10 -9.99 11.11 11.13
CA ASN A 10 -10.05 9.73 11.54
C ASN A 10 -10.96 9.01 10.55
N TYR A 11 -10.36 8.34 9.56
CA TYR A 11 -11.09 7.42 8.69
C TYR A 11 -11.90 6.50 9.59
N THR A 12 -13.21 6.45 9.36
CA THR A 12 -14.08 5.54 10.10
C THR A 12 -13.56 4.12 9.88
N ASP A 13 -13.10 3.50 10.97
CA ASP A 13 -12.40 2.20 11.00
C ASP A 13 -13.29 1.01 10.58
N TYR A 14 -14.47 1.26 10.01
CA TYR A 14 -15.57 0.30 9.92
C TYR A 14 -16.55 0.52 8.75
N VAL A 15 -16.08 0.75 7.52
CA VAL A 15 -16.97 0.81 6.33
C VAL A 15 -16.61 -0.21 5.24
N ALA A 16 -15.49 -0.92 5.36
CA ALA A 16 -15.13 -2.02 4.46
C ALA A 16 -15.28 -3.39 5.15
N THR A 17 -15.81 -4.38 4.41
CA THR A 17 -15.85 -5.78 4.84
C THR A 17 -14.43 -6.23 5.22
N ARG A 18 -14.25 -6.66 6.47
CA ARG A 18 -12.95 -7.04 7.07
C ARG A 18 -12.12 -8.02 6.24
N TRP A 19 -12.79 -8.85 5.44
CA TRP A 19 -12.19 -9.92 4.64
C TRP A 19 -11.12 -9.44 3.64
N TYR A 20 -11.13 -8.16 3.28
CA TYR A 20 -10.19 -7.56 2.33
C TYR A 20 -9.11 -6.70 3.00
N ARG A 21 -9.08 -6.59 4.33
CA ARG A 21 -8.07 -5.79 5.05
C ARG A 21 -6.73 -6.52 5.09
N ALA A 22 -5.67 -5.77 4.82
CA ALA A 22 -4.30 -6.26 4.91
C ALA A 22 -3.87 -6.54 6.36
N PRO A 23 -2.89 -7.42 6.61
CA PRO A 23 -2.44 -7.77 7.97
C PRO A 23 -2.03 -6.56 8.80
N GLU A 24 -1.33 -5.59 8.20
CA GLU A 24 -0.89 -4.35 8.84
C GLU A 24 -2.06 -3.50 9.35
N LEU A 25 -3.19 -3.47 8.63
CA LEU A 25 -4.41 -2.78 9.07
C LEU A 25 -5.09 -3.54 10.22
N LEU A 26 -5.13 -4.87 10.14
CA LEU A 26 -5.77 -5.72 11.15
C LEU A 26 -5.04 -5.68 12.51
N VAL A 27 -3.70 -5.56 12.50
CA VAL A 27 -2.94 -5.39 13.74
C VAL A 27 -2.98 -3.96 14.28
N GLY A 28 -3.42 -2.99 13.47
CA GLY A 28 -3.50 -1.57 13.82
C GLY A 28 -2.19 -0.80 13.60
N ASP A 29 -1.35 -1.19 12.63
CA ASP A 29 -0.22 -0.36 12.21
C ASP A 29 -0.78 0.93 11.60
N THR A 30 -0.30 2.09 12.07
CA THR A 30 -0.72 3.40 11.56
C THR A 30 0.12 3.85 10.37
N LEU A 31 1.24 3.18 10.09
CA LEU A 31 2.14 3.46 8.98
C LEU A 31 1.83 2.56 7.78
N TYR A 32 0.56 2.52 7.38
CA TYR A 32 0.13 1.87 6.15
C TYR A 32 0.14 2.86 4.97
N SER A 33 0.17 2.32 3.76
CA SER A 33 0.18 3.09 2.52
C SER A 33 -0.49 2.29 1.41
N THR A 34 -0.27 2.69 0.15
CA THR A 34 -0.86 2.09 -1.05
C THR A 34 -0.78 0.55 -1.17
N PRO A 35 0.20 -0.20 -0.59
CA PRO A 35 0.20 -1.67 -0.69
C PRO A 35 -0.99 -2.38 -0.02
N VAL A 36 -1.78 -1.70 0.83
CA VAL A 36 -3.01 -2.29 1.38
C VAL A 36 -4.07 -2.51 0.30
N ASP A 37 -4.09 -1.66 -0.74
CA ASP A 37 -5.03 -1.80 -1.86
C ASP A 37 -4.64 -3.00 -2.73
N VAL A 38 -3.35 -3.26 -2.90
CA VAL A 38 -2.83 -4.44 -3.60
C VAL A 38 -3.24 -5.73 -2.91
N TRP A 39 -3.22 -5.75 -1.58
CA TRP A 39 -3.74 -6.88 -0.82
C TRP A 39 -5.22 -7.11 -1.11
N ALA A 40 -6.03 -6.05 -1.06
CA ALA A 40 -7.45 -6.12 -1.36
C ALA A 40 -7.72 -6.63 -2.79
N ILE A 41 -6.92 -6.20 -3.78
CA ILE A 41 -6.96 -6.73 -5.15
C ILE A 41 -6.73 -8.25 -5.15
N GLY A 42 -5.73 -8.74 -4.41
CA GLY A 42 -5.47 -10.17 -4.27
C GLY A 42 -6.66 -10.95 -3.69
N CYS A 43 -7.27 -10.42 -2.63
CA CYS A 43 -8.46 -11.02 -2.01
C CYS A 43 -9.65 -11.07 -2.99
N VAL A 44 -9.94 -9.96 -3.68
CA VAL A 44 -11.03 -9.89 -4.68
C VAL A 44 -10.75 -10.83 -5.84
N PHE A 45 -9.50 -10.87 -6.34
CA PHE A 45 -9.12 -11.76 -7.43
C PHE A 45 -9.33 -13.22 -7.05
N ALA A 46 -8.93 -13.64 -5.84
CA ALA A 46 -9.20 -14.98 -5.33
C ALA A 46 -10.70 -15.27 -5.25
N GLU A 47 -11.49 -14.32 -4.73
CA GLU A 47 -12.94 -14.44 -4.61
C GLU A 47 -13.65 -14.56 -5.97
N LEU A 48 -13.17 -13.86 -7.00
CA LEU A 48 -13.70 -14.01 -8.36
C LEU A 48 -13.46 -15.42 -8.92
N LEU A 49 -12.40 -16.11 -8.48
CA LEU A 49 -12.11 -17.47 -8.91
C LEU A 49 -13.00 -18.49 -8.17
N SER A 50 -13.21 -18.31 -6.86
CA SER A 50 -13.92 -19.24 -5.96
C SER A 50 -15.42 -18.95 -5.81
N SER A 51 -15.88 -17.74 -6.14
CA SER A 51 -17.18 -17.18 -5.74
C SER A 51 -17.40 -17.09 -4.22
N GLU A 52 -16.33 -17.21 -3.43
CA GLU A 52 -16.35 -17.17 -1.98
C GLU A 52 -15.16 -16.35 -1.48
N ALA A 53 -15.38 -15.54 -0.43
CA ALA A 53 -14.31 -14.74 0.16
C ALA A 53 -13.12 -15.60 0.58
N LEU A 54 -11.90 -15.14 0.25
CA LEU A 54 -10.67 -15.89 0.51
C LEU A 54 -10.50 -16.23 1.99
N TRP A 55 -10.76 -15.25 2.86
CA TRP A 55 -10.71 -15.41 4.32
C TRP A 55 -11.92 -14.73 4.97
N PRO A 56 -13.01 -15.47 5.23
CA PRO A 56 -14.23 -14.92 5.82
C PRO A 56 -14.15 -14.87 7.36
N GLY A 57 -13.22 -14.09 7.90
CA GLY A 57 -13.01 -13.97 9.35
C GLY A 57 -14.17 -13.28 10.08
N LYS A 58 -14.48 -13.77 11.28
CA LYS A 58 -15.57 -13.27 12.15
C LYS A 58 -15.16 -12.09 13.03
N SER A 59 -13.86 -11.95 13.30
CA SER A 59 -13.24 -10.86 14.06
C SER A 59 -11.85 -10.54 13.47
N ASP A 60 -11.20 -9.45 13.90
CA ASP A 60 -9.84 -9.14 13.43
C ASP A 60 -8.83 -10.23 13.83
N LEU A 61 -9.00 -10.81 15.02
CA LEU A 61 -8.16 -11.94 15.47
C LEU A 61 -8.39 -13.20 14.61
N ASP A 62 -9.65 -13.52 14.31
CA ASP A 62 -9.99 -14.67 13.45
C ASP A 62 -9.49 -14.44 12.02
N GLN A 63 -9.61 -13.22 11.50
CA GLN A 63 -9.08 -12.84 10.19
C GLN A 63 -7.55 -13.01 10.14
N LEU A 64 -6.82 -12.51 11.13
CA LEU A 64 -5.37 -12.68 11.26
C LEU A 64 -4.99 -14.16 11.35
N TYR A 65 -5.75 -14.97 12.09
CA TYR A 65 -5.52 -16.41 12.18
C TYR A 65 -5.70 -17.11 10.83
N LEU A 66 -6.77 -16.80 10.09
CA LEU A 66 -7.02 -17.37 8.77
C LEU A 66 -5.91 -17.03 7.76
N ILE A 67 -5.44 -15.78 7.78
CA ILE A 67 -4.32 -15.34 6.95
C ILE A 67 -3.05 -16.10 7.34
N ARG A 68 -2.71 -16.15 8.64
CA ARG A 68 -1.52 -16.86 9.15
C ARG A 68 -1.53 -18.35 8.80
N LYS A 69 -2.70 -18.98 8.85
CA LYS A 69 -2.90 -20.38 8.46
C LYS A 69 -2.58 -20.63 6.97
N THR A 70 -2.77 -19.63 6.11
CA THR A 70 -2.55 -19.75 4.67
C THR A 70 -1.17 -19.29 4.22
N LEU A 71 -0.68 -18.16 4.74
CA LEU A 71 0.55 -17.50 4.28
C LEU A 71 1.73 -17.65 5.23
N GLY A 72 1.50 -18.20 6.43
CA GLY A 72 2.52 -18.31 7.48
C GLY A 72 2.61 -17.06 8.36
N ASP A 73 3.71 -16.98 9.10
CA ASP A 73 3.92 -15.96 10.11
C ASP A 73 4.02 -14.54 9.54
N PHE A 74 3.54 -13.59 10.33
CA PHE A 74 3.62 -12.16 10.02
C PHE A 74 5.00 -11.59 10.37
N LEU A 75 5.28 -10.39 9.85
CA LEU A 75 6.53 -9.70 10.14
C LEU A 75 6.68 -9.43 11.64
N PRO A 76 7.91 -9.46 12.18
CA PRO A 76 8.18 -9.15 13.59
C PRO A 76 7.60 -7.81 14.04
N ARG A 77 7.61 -6.82 13.14
CA ARG A 77 6.99 -5.51 13.37
C ARG A 77 5.49 -5.60 13.60
N HIS A 78 4.76 -6.30 12.72
CA HIS A 78 3.31 -6.47 12.86
C HIS A 78 2.96 -7.22 14.16
N MET A 79 3.77 -8.20 14.56
CA MET A 79 3.59 -8.92 15.83
C MET A 79 3.88 -8.06 17.05
N THR A 80 4.86 -7.15 16.96
CA THR A 80 5.11 -6.15 18.00
C THR A 80 3.90 -5.23 18.17
N ILE A 81 3.38 -4.69 17.07
CA ILE A 81 2.21 -3.81 17.09
C ILE A 81 0.98 -4.52 17.64
N PHE A 82 0.71 -5.75 17.19
CA PHE A 82 -0.37 -6.59 17.70
C PHE A 82 -0.30 -6.73 19.23
N SER A 83 0.89 -7.00 19.79
CA SER A 83 1.07 -7.18 21.24
C SER A 83 0.90 -5.89 22.06
N GLN A 84 1.14 -4.74 21.44
CA GLN A 84 1.05 -3.42 22.09
C GLN A 84 -0.35 -2.80 21.95
N ASN A 85 -1.14 -3.29 21.01
CA ASN A 85 -2.47 -2.79 20.74
C ASN A 85 -3.43 -3.20 21.87
N SER A 86 -4.03 -2.21 22.53
CA SER A 86 -4.95 -2.41 23.65
C SER A 86 -6.20 -3.22 23.28
N PHE A 87 -6.61 -3.20 22.01
CA PHE A 87 -7.71 -4.03 21.52
C PHE A 87 -7.41 -5.53 21.63
N PHE A 88 -6.13 -5.93 21.51
CA PHE A 88 -5.68 -7.32 21.61
C PHE A 88 -5.12 -7.69 22.99
N GLN A 89 -5.27 -6.82 23.99
CA GLN A 89 -4.72 -7.05 25.31
C GLN A 89 -5.26 -8.34 25.94
N GLY A 90 -4.35 -9.21 26.39
CA GLY A 90 -4.69 -10.51 26.97
C GLY A 90 -5.08 -11.58 25.94
N MET A 91 -5.05 -11.26 24.64
CA MET A 91 -5.20 -12.23 23.56
C MET A 91 -3.84 -12.63 22.98
N ALA A 92 -3.77 -13.84 22.45
CA ALA A 92 -2.62 -14.31 21.69
C ALA A 92 -3.09 -14.76 20.31
N LEU A 93 -2.31 -14.46 19.27
CA LEU A 93 -2.57 -14.97 17.94
C LEU A 93 -2.24 -16.48 17.92
N PRO A 94 -3.22 -17.38 17.70
CA PRO A 94 -2.97 -18.80 17.77
C PRO A 94 -1.98 -19.26 16.69
N GLU A 95 -1.15 -20.25 17.02
CA GLU A 95 -0.33 -20.94 16.03
C GLU A 95 -1.20 -21.95 15.25
N PRO A 96 -1.25 -21.88 13.92
CA PRO A 96 -2.00 -22.85 13.14
C PRO A 96 -1.41 -24.24 13.30
N THR A 97 -2.24 -25.22 13.66
CA THR A 97 -1.82 -26.63 13.76
C THR A 97 -1.62 -27.27 12.38
N ASN A 98 -2.37 -26.80 11.38
CA ASN A 98 -2.33 -27.26 10.00
C ASN A 98 -2.30 -26.07 9.04
N TYR A 99 -1.31 -26.02 8.17
CA TYR A 99 -1.20 -25.01 7.12
C TYR A 99 -2.07 -25.38 5.91
N GLU A 100 -2.82 -24.40 5.41
CA GLU A 100 -3.67 -24.51 4.22
C GLU A 100 -3.18 -23.52 3.17
N PRO A 101 -2.24 -23.92 2.30
CA PRO A 101 -1.60 -23.02 1.36
C PRO A 101 -2.62 -22.51 0.33
N LEU A 102 -2.30 -21.40 -0.31
CA LEU A 102 -3.21 -20.65 -1.16
C LEU A 102 -3.78 -21.48 -2.32
N GLU A 103 -3.01 -22.43 -2.84
CA GLU A 103 -3.40 -23.37 -3.89
C GLU A 103 -4.63 -24.21 -3.49
N LYS A 104 -4.77 -24.54 -2.20
CA LYS A 104 -5.93 -25.28 -1.67
C LYS A 104 -7.14 -24.40 -1.41
N LYS A 105 -6.96 -23.07 -1.41
CA LYS A 105 -8.01 -22.08 -1.16
C LYS A 105 -8.73 -21.63 -2.43
N ILE A 106 -8.20 -21.97 -3.59
CA ILE A 106 -8.81 -21.67 -4.90
C ILE A 106 -9.33 -22.96 -5.57
N PRO A 107 -10.29 -22.88 -6.51
CA PRO A 107 -10.80 -24.06 -7.19
C PRO A 107 -9.71 -24.84 -7.94
N GLN A 108 -9.82 -26.17 -7.94
CA GLN A 108 -8.82 -27.07 -8.53
C GLN A 108 -8.46 -26.75 -10.00
N ARG A 109 -9.41 -26.21 -10.77
CA ARG A 109 -9.19 -25.78 -12.17
C ARG A 109 -8.16 -24.66 -12.31
N TYR A 110 -7.94 -23.86 -11.27
CA TYR A 110 -6.93 -22.79 -11.23
C TYR A 110 -5.74 -23.12 -10.34
N ALA A 111 -5.86 -24.10 -9.44
CA ALA A 111 -4.80 -24.51 -8.52
C ALA A 111 -3.51 -24.98 -9.21
N ASN A 112 -3.59 -25.41 -10.48
CA ASN A 112 -2.43 -25.80 -11.28
C ASN A 112 -1.99 -24.72 -12.29
N ASN A 113 -2.64 -23.55 -12.29
CA ASN A 113 -2.29 -22.45 -13.18
C ASN A 113 -1.23 -21.56 -12.51
N GLU A 114 0.01 -21.70 -12.96
CA GLU A 114 1.16 -20.96 -12.41
C GLU A 114 0.98 -19.43 -12.48
N LEU A 115 0.34 -18.90 -13.54
CA LEU A 115 0.11 -17.46 -13.67
C LEU A 115 -0.90 -16.93 -12.65
N VAL A 116 -1.95 -17.71 -12.36
CA VAL A 116 -2.95 -17.34 -11.34
C VAL A 116 -2.30 -17.31 -9.96
N LEU A 117 -1.51 -18.34 -9.64
CA LEU A 117 -0.83 -18.44 -8.35
C LEU A 117 0.25 -17.39 -8.20
N ASP A 118 1.05 -17.12 -9.24
CA ASP A 118 2.07 -16.07 -9.18
C ASP A 118 1.42 -14.71 -8.94
N PHE A 119 0.39 -14.36 -9.72
CA PHE A 119 -0.35 -13.11 -9.53
C PHE A 119 -0.86 -12.94 -8.09
N LEU A 120 -1.51 -13.98 -7.57
CA LEU A 120 -2.00 -13.96 -6.19
C LEU A 120 -0.86 -13.80 -5.17
N LYS A 121 0.27 -14.49 -5.35
CA LYS A 121 1.45 -14.36 -4.48
C LYS A 121 2.09 -12.98 -4.54
N LYS A 122 2.06 -12.30 -5.71
CA LYS A 122 2.53 -10.90 -5.83
C LYS A 122 1.62 -9.90 -5.12
N CYS A 123 0.33 -10.23 -4.95
CA CYS A 123 -0.63 -9.40 -4.23
C CYS A 123 -0.64 -9.68 -2.72
N LEU A 124 -0.58 -10.96 -2.34
CA LEU A 124 -0.84 -11.46 -0.98
C LEU A 124 0.45 -11.82 -0.24
N ASP A 125 1.43 -10.91 -0.25
CA ASP A 125 2.62 -11.03 0.59
C ASP A 125 2.37 -10.40 1.97
N ASN A 126 2.85 -11.06 3.02
CA ASN A 126 2.76 -10.52 4.38
C ASN A 126 3.60 -9.24 4.53
N ASP A 127 4.68 -9.09 3.76
CA ASP A 127 5.50 -7.88 3.69
C ASP A 127 4.89 -6.88 2.68
N PRO A 128 4.37 -5.72 3.14
CA PRO A 128 3.82 -4.71 2.24
C PRO A 128 4.84 -4.19 1.21
N GLY A 129 6.14 -4.23 1.53
CA GLY A 129 7.22 -3.82 0.62
C GLY A 129 7.58 -4.86 -0.44
N ALA A 130 7.21 -6.13 -0.23
CA ALA A 130 7.40 -7.21 -1.20
C ALA A 130 6.23 -7.33 -2.20
N ARG A 131 5.06 -6.78 -1.84
CA ARG A 131 3.90 -6.71 -2.75
C ARG A 131 4.23 -5.88 -3.97
N TRP A 132 3.77 -6.33 -5.13
CA TRP A 132 3.90 -5.56 -6.36
C TRP A 132 3.01 -4.32 -6.33
N THR A 133 3.47 -3.25 -6.96
CA THR A 133 2.64 -2.08 -7.24
C THR A 133 1.56 -2.41 -8.28
N CYS A 134 0.46 -1.67 -8.30
CA CYS A 134 -0.58 -1.82 -9.33
C CYS A 134 0.00 -1.72 -10.75
N GLU A 135 1.00 -0.86 -10.97
CA GLU A 135 1.66 -0.69 -12.27
C GLU A 135 2.46 -1.93 -12.70
N GLN A 136 3.05 -2.65 -11.74
CA GLN A 136 3.71 -3.94 -11.99
C GLN A 136 2.68 -5.04 -12.23
N LEU A 137 1.59 -5.07 -11.46
CA LEU A 137 0.51 -6.04 -11.62
C LEU A 137 -0.18 -5.94 -12.98
N LEU A 138 -0.40 -4.73 -13.51
CA LEU A 138 -0.97 -4.54 -14.85
C LEU A 138 -0.09 -5.09 -15.98
N ARG A 139 1.22 -5.25 -15.74
CA ARG A 139 2.16 -5.87 -16.68
C ARG A 139 2.32 -7.37 -16.46
N HIS A 140 1.57 -7.96 -15.53
CA HIS A 140 1.67 -9.38 -15.23
C HIS A 140 1.15 -10.22 -16.43
N PRO A 141 1.82 -11.33 -16.81
CA PRO A 141 1.45 -12.13 -17.99
C PRO A 141 0.02 -12.68 -17.97
N ILE A 142 -0.61 -12.75 -16.80
CA ILE A 142 -2.03 -13.10 -16.68
C ILE A 142 -2.93 -12.18 -17.51
N PHE A 143 -2.55 -10.91 -17.70
CA PHE A 143 -3.30 -9.94 -18.49
C PHE A 143 -2.87 -9.89 -19.95
N GLU A 144 -1.73 -10.49 -20.34
CA GLU A 144 -1.31 -10.54 -21.75
C GLU A 144 -2.27 -11.37 -22.61
N THR A 145 -2.90 -12.39 -22.02
CA THR A 145 -3.91 -13.21 -22.71
C THR A 145 -5.27 -12.50 -22.74
N PHE A 146 -5.50 -11.55 -21.83
CA PHE A 146 -6.71 -10.72 -21.76
C PHE A 146 -6.46 -9.39 -22.46
N MET A 147 -6.41 -9.40 -23.79
CA MET A 147 -6.64 -8.17 -24.54
C MET A 147 -8.10 -7.75 -24.31
N PHE A 148 -8.33 -6.95 -23.27
CA PHE A 148 -9.55 -6.15 -23.15
C PHE A 148 -9.56 -5.20 -24.34
N THR A 149 -10.23 -5.59 -25.43
CA THR A 149 -10.71 -4.63 -26.41
C THR A 149 -11.80 -3.82 -25.73
N ALA A 150 -11.40 -2.83 -24.95
CA ALA A 150 -12.29 -1.74 -24.57
C ALA A 150 -12.98 -1.28 -25.85
N PRO A 151 -14.31 -1.14 -25.88
CA PRO A 151 -14.95 -0.38 -26.96
C PRO A 151 -14.23 0.96 -27.04
N ARG A 152 -13.76 1.38 -28.24
CA ARG A 152 -12.95 2.60 -28.42
C ARG A 152 -13.53 3.82 -27.68
N SER A 153 -14.84 3.88 -27.54
CA SER A 153 -15.57 4.91 -26.81
C SER A 153 -15.17 5.05 -25.33
N GLU A 154 -14.98 3.95 -24.60
CA GLU A 154 -14.66 3.99 -23.17
C GLU A 154 -13.21 4.42 -22.92
N HIS A 155 -12.29 4.00 -23.78
CA HIS A 155 -10.89 4.43 -23.74
C HIS A 155 -10.75 5.93 -24.06
N GLU A 156 -11.49 6.43 -25.05
CA GLU A 156 -11.52 7.85 -25.39
C GLU A 156 -12.10 8.71 -24.25
N GLU A 157 -13.13 8.21 -23.56
CA GLU A 157 -13.76 8.89 -22.43
C GLU A 157 -12.87 8.91 -21.18
N TYR A 158 -12.17 7.80 -20.87
CA TYR A 158 -11.15 7.75 -19.82
C TYR A 158 -10.01 8.74 -20.10
N GLU A 159 -9.46 8.75 -21.32
CA GLU A 159 -8.40 9.69 -21.71
C GLU A 159 -8.87 11.15 -21.67
N ARG A 160 -10.11 11.42 -22.09
CA ARG A 160 -10.73 12.76 -22.01
C ARG A 160 -10.88 13.19 -20.55
N SER A 161 -11.32 12.30 -19.67
CA SER A 161 -11.48 12.55 -18.23
C SER A 161 -10.12 12.80 -17.56
N ARG A 162 -9.11 11.98 -17.86
CA ARG A 162 -7.73 12.15 -17.37
C ARG A 162 -7.13 13.48 -17.80
N ARG A 163 -7.28 13.87 -19.07
CA ARG A 163 -6.81 15.16 -19.58
C ARG A 163 -7.53 16.35 -18.96
N ALA A 164 -8.84 16.24 -18.74
CA ALA A 164 -9.62 17.27 -18.06
C ALA A 164 -9.16 17.47 -16.60
N GLN A 165 -8.80 16.38 -15.90
CA GLN A 165 -8.27 16.42 -14.53
C GLN A 165 -6.87 17.05 -14.43
N VAL A 166 -6.01 16.80 -15.43
CA VAL A 166 -4.69 17.43 -15.53
C VAL A 166 -4.80 18.93 -15.85
N GLN A 167 -5.79 19.33 -16.66
CA GLN A 167 -6.03 20.74 -17.01
C GLN A 167 -6.78 21.53 -15.94
N SER A 168 -7.52 20.86 -15.03
CA SER A 168 -8.27 21.51 -13.96
C SER A 168 -7.53 21.63 -12.63
N SER A 169 -6.30 21.10 -12.51
CA SER A 169 -5.45 21.35 -11.34
C SER A 169 -4.99 22.82 -11.33
N PRO A 170 -5.35 23.64 -10.32
CA PRO A 170 -4.70 24.92 -10.13
C PRO A 170 -3.25 24.63 -9.72
N LEU A 171 -2.30 25.26 -10.43
CA LEU A 171 -0.89 25.28 -10.06
C LEU A 171 -0.76 25.66 -8.58
N LEU A 172 -0.30 24.72 -7.74
CA LEU A 172 0.14 25.04 -6.39
C LEU A 172 1.28 26.07 -6.49
N PRO A 173 1.27 27.17 -5.70
CA PRO A 173 2.34 28.14 -5.71
C PRO A 173 3.66 27.45 -5.36
N GLN A 174 4.66 27.60 -6.23
CA GLN A 174 5.99 27.08 -5.95
C GLN A 174 6.53 27.74 -4.68
N LEU A 175 6.73 26.94 -3.63
CA LEU A 175 7.54 27.34 -2.50
C LEU A 175 8.94 27.64 -3.04
N HIS A 176 9.36 28.89 -2.87
CA HIS A 176 10.68 29.37 -3.21
C HIS A 176 11.70 28.60 -2.38
N VAL A 177 12.29 27.56 -2.97
CA VAL A 177 13.46 26.90 -2.41
C VAL A 177 14.61 27.88 -2.58
N SER A 178 14.91 28.61 -1.52
CA SER A 178 16.14 29.40 -1.42
C SER A 178 17.32 28.44 -1.48
N ASP A 179 17.89 28.29 -2.67
CA ASP A 179 19.05 27.48 -2.95
C ASP A 179 20.29 28.13 -2.30
N ARG A 180 20.64 27.64 -1.11
CA ARG A 180 21.96 27.85 -0.53
C ARG A 180 22.80 26.61 -0.82
N SER A 181 23.47 26.61 -1.96
CA SER A 181 24.79 25.99 -2.05
C SER A 181 25.53 26.54 -3.26
N HIS A 182 26.66 27.20 -3.06
CA HIS A 182 27.91 27.06 -3.83
C HIS A 182 29.02 27.95 -3.21
N PRO A 183 30.30 27.55 -3.30
CA PRO A 183 31.38 27.98 -2.41
C PRO A 183 32.05 29.28 -2.88
N PRO A 184 32.68 30.08 -1.99
CA PRO A 184 33.32 31.32 -2.42
C PRO A 184 34.67 31.03 -3.08
N LYS A 185 34.81 31.47 -4.33
CA LYS A 185 36.09 31.58 -5.04
C LYS A 185 36.87 32.76 -4.46
N GLY A 186 38.10 32.50 -4.02
CA GLY A 186 39.03 33.54 -3.57
C GLY A 186 39.50 34.45 -4.70
N LYS A 187 39.58 35.75 -4.42
CA LYS A 187 40.54 36.67 -5.04
C LYS A 187 41.02 37.68 -3.98
N LYS A 188 42.35 37.76 -3.88
CA LYS A 188 43.17 38.74 -3.14
C LYS A 188 42.89 40.18 -3.62
N LEU A 189 43.08 41.13 -2.70
CA LEU A 189 43.76 42.45 -2.81
C LEU A 189 43.61 43.11 -1.40
N GLU A 190 44.65 43.16 -0.56
CA GLU A 190 45.51 44.36 -0.31
C GLU A 190 44.72 45.68 -0.28
N GLY A 191 44.75 46.54 0.74
CA GLY A 191 45.48 46.59 1.99
C GLY A 191 45.07 47.85 2.78
N ASP A 192 45.65 47.95 3.97
CA ASP A 192 45.92 49.16 4.76
C ASP A 192 44.93 49.66 5.85
N ALA A 193 45.59 49.94 6.97
CA ALA A 193 45.34 50.92 8.03
C ALA A 193 44.21 50.75 9.07
N ARG A 194 44.70 50.37 10.27
CA ARG A 194 44.53 51.09 11.56
C ARG A 194 43.19 51.02 12.29
N GLY A 195 43.23 50.36 13.45
CA GLY A 195 42.94 51.07 14.70
C GLY A 195 41.92 50.45 15.65
N HIS A 196 42.40 50.16 16.87
CA HIS A 196 41.68 50.17 18.16
C HIS A 196 40.79 48.97 18.57
N LEU A 197 41.37 48.16 19.46
CA LEU A 197 40.73 47.62 20.69
C LEU A 197 40.31 48.78 21.63
N PRO A 198 39.47 48.64 22.69
CA PRO A 198 39.28 47.49 23.60
C PRO A 198 37.79 47.14 23.96
N THR A 199 37.48 45.92 24.44
CA THR A 199 37.17 45.48 25.85
C THR A 199 35.88 46.15 26.40
N ILE A 200 34.84 45.43 26.87
CA ILE A 200 34.71 44.34 27.85
C ILE A 200 33.66 43.33 27.39
#